data_AF-A0A3D3NDL4-F1
#
_entry.id   AF-A0A3D3NDL4-F1
#
_cell.length_a   1.000
_cell.length_b   1.000
_cell.length_c   1.000
_cell.angle_alpha   90.00
_cell.angle_beta   90.00
_cell.angle_gamma   90.00
#
_symmetry.space_group_name_H-M   'P 1'
#
loop_
_entity.id
_entity.type
_entity.pdbx_description
1 polymer ?
#
loop_
_entity_poly.entity_id
_entity_poly.type
_entity_poly.pdbx_seq_one_letter_code
_entity_poly.pdbx_strand_id
1 'polypeptide(L)' 'GGMSFITHAARFSSDATATEDSEVYVLRREDFEMLREQHRRLAFQLIEGVARVLAFRLGYADRELLAMQE' A
#
# COMPACT_ATOMS: atom_id res chain seq x y z
N GLY A 1 -2.88 -1.93 -4.12
CA GLY A 1 -2.28 -0.58 -4.20
C GLY A 1 -0.90 -0.52 -3.56
N GLY A 2 -0.81 -0.40 -2.23
CA GLY A 2 0.47 -0.20 -1.54
C GLY A 2 1.52 -1.28 -1.78
N MET A 3 1.14 -2.57 -1.78
CA MET A 3 2.07 -3.67 -2.06
C MET A 3 2.68 -3.58 -3.45
N SER A 4 1.89 -3.34 -4.51
CA SER A 4 2.41 -3.14 -5.87
C SER A 4 3.22 -1.87 -6.01
N PHE A 5 2.89 -0.84 -5.24
CA PHE A 5 3.66 0.38 -5.21
C PHE A 5 5.11 0.13 -4.77
N ILE A 6 5.31 -0.56 -3.64
CA ILE A 6 6.64 -0.83 -3.07
C ILE A 6 7.39 -1.92 -3.85
N THR A 7 6.75 -3.05 -4.12
CA THR A 7 7.42 -4.24 -4.67
C THR A 7 7.71 -4.18 -6.17
N HIS A 8 7.13 -3.20 -6.88
CA HIS A 8 7.10 -3.17 -8.35
C HIS A 8 6.49 -4.41 -9.01
N ALA A 9 5.80 -5.28 -8.23
CA ALA A 9 5.19 -6.46 -8.80
C ALA A 9 3.97 -6.08 -9.65
N ALA A 10 3.88 -6.70 -10.82
CA ALA A 10 2.85 -6.39 -11.82
C ALA A 10 1.44 -6.78 -11.37
N ARG A 11 1.30 -7.75 -10.45
CA ARG A 11 0.01 -8.28 -9.99
C ARG A 11 0.06 -8.75 -8.55
N PHE A 12 -1.01 -8.49 -7.81
CA PHE A 12 -1.35 -9.14 -6.54
C PHE A 12 -2.71 -9.80 -6.69
N SER A 13 -2.96 -10.88 -5.94
CA SER A 13 -4.17 -11.70 -6.03
C SER A 13 -5.39 -11.12 -5.31
N SER A 14 -5.37 -9.84 -4.95
CA SER A 14 -6.44 -9.21 -4.16
C SER A 14 -7.05 -8.05 -4.94
N ASP A 15 -8.34 -8.19 -5.21
CA ASP A 15 -9.17 -7.14 -5.78
C ASP A 15 -9.63 -6.16 -4.70
N ALA A 16 -9.86 -4.91 -5.11
CA ALA A 16 -10.48 -3.89 -4.28
C ALA A 16 -11.78 -3.45 -4.96
N THR A 17 -12.91 -3.93 -4.44
CA THR A 17 -14.24 -3.63 -4.98
C THR A 17 -14.89 -2.56 -4.11
N ALA A 18 -15.39 -1.48 -4.73
CA ALA A 18 -16.17 -0.48 -4.01
C ALA A 18 -17.54 -1.05 -3.64
N THR A 19 -17.90 -1.01 -2.36
CA THR A 19 -19.21 -1.46 -1.85
C THR A 19 -20.24 -0.33 -1.80
N GLU A 20 -19.78 0.90 -1.93
CA GLU A 20 -20.56 2.14 -1.93
C GLU A 20 -19.88 3.19 -2.81
N ASP A 21 -20.58 4.28 -3.12
CA ASP A 21 -20.03 5.41 -3.89
C ASP A 21 -18.79 5.96 -3.16
N SER A 22 -17.62 5.77 -3.78
CA SER A 22 -16.33 6.00 -3.16
C SER A 22 -15.48 6.92 -4.03
N GLU A 23 -14.95 7.99 -3.44
CA GLU A 23 -13.91 8.81 -4.05
C GLU A 23 -12.54 8.34 -3.57
N VAL A 24 -11.57 8.29 -4.50
CA VAL A 24 -10.20 7.86 -4.20
C VAL A 24 -9.19 8.86 -4.73
N TYR A 25 -8.14 9.08 -3.93
CA TYR A 25 -6.96 9.81 -4.35
C TYR A 25 -5.92 8.83 -4.89
N VAL A 26 -5.41 9.09 -6.09
CA VAL A 26 -4.44 8.21 -6.76
C VAL A 26 -3.08 8.91 -6.82
N LEU A 27 -2.07 8.32 -6.18
CA LEU A 27 -0.67 8.66 -6.42
C LEU A 27 -0.15 7.75 -7.53
N ARG A 28 0.09 8.30 -8.72
CA ARG A 28 0.69 7.52 -9.81
C ARG A 28 2.17 7.30 -9.55
N ARG A 29 2.73 6.26 -10.17
CA ARG A 29 4.16 5.97 -10.04
C ARG A 29 5.01 7.10 -10.63
N GLU A 30 4.66 7.58 -11.82
CA GLU A 30 5.35 8.70 -12.49
C GLU A 30 5.41 9.96 -11.61
N ASP A 31 4.30 10.30 -10.95
CA ASP A 31 4.23 11.46 -10.04
C ASP A 31 5.16 11.26 -8.82
N PHE A 32 5.20 10.04 -8.28
CA PHE A 32 6.11 9.72 -7.18
C PHE A 32 7.58 9.72 -7.60
N GLU A 33 7.92 9.24 -8.79
CA GLU A 33 9.29 9.28 -9.29
C GLU A 33 9.77 10.73 -9.45
N MET A 34 8.92 11.62 -9.99
CA MET A 34 9.20 13.06 -10.05
C MET A 34 9.38 13.65 -8.64
N LEU A 35 8.48 13.33 -7.70
CA LEU A 35 8.59 13.76 -6.31
C LEU A 35 9.89 13.28 -5.66
N ARG A 36 10.31 12.05 -5.94
CA ARG A 36 11.54 11.46 -5.41
C ARG A 36 12.77 12.19 -5.92
N GLU A 37 12.80 12.53 -7.20
CA GLU A 37 13.91 13.28 -7.79
C GLU A 37 14.01 14.70 -7.20
N GLN A 38 12.88 15.38 -7.03
CA GLN A 38 12.83 16.75 -6.53
C GLN A 38 12.99 16.83 -5.00
N HIS A 39 12.43 15.87 -4.27
CA HIS A 39 12.25 15.91 -2.81
C HIS A 39 12.48 14.54 -2.15
N ARG A 40 13.71 14.02 -2.24
CA ARG A 40 14.10 12.70 -1.70
C ARG A 40 13.63 12.40 -0.27
N ARG A 41 13.73 13.36 0.66
CA ARG A 41 13.30 13.17 2.05
C ARG A 41 11.79 12.91 2.16
N LEU A 42 10.99 13.67 1.42
CA LEU A 42 9.54 13.53 1.40
C LEU A 42 9.13 12.20 0.76
N ALA A 43 9.76 11.83 -0.35
CA ALA A 43 9.51 10.54 -0.98
C ALA A 43 9.84 9.35 -0.07
N PHE A 44 10.92 9.45 0.71
CA PHE A 44 11.26 8.44 1.72
C PHE A 44 10.18 8.33 2.80
N GLN A 45 9.72 9.46 3.35
CA GLN A 45 8.66 9.47 4.37
C GLN A 45 7.33 8.88 3.84
N LEU A 46 7.02 9.12 2.57
CA LEU A 46 5.85 8.53 1.90
C LEU A 46 5.94 7.00 1.86
N ILE A 47 7.06 6.45 1.38
CA ILE A 47 7.27 4.99 1.33
C ILE A 47 7.29 4.38 2.73
N GLU A 48 7.93 5.03 3.69
CA GLU A 48 7.95 4.59 5.09
C GLU A 48 6.52 4.47 5.66
N GLY A 49 5.66 5.47 5.38
CA GLY A 49 4.25 5.44 5.78
C GLY A 49 3.50 4.27 5.16
N VAL A 50 3.66 4.02 3.85
CA VAL A 50 3.03 2.88 3.18
C VAL A 50 3.52 1.56 3.78
N ALA A 51 4.82 1.41 4.00
CA ALA A 51 5.41 0.21 4.59
C ALA A 51 4.87 -0.08 5.99
N ARG A 52 4.74 0.96 6.82
CA ARG A 52 4.18 0.84 8.18
C ARG A 52 2.74 0.36 8.18
N VAL A 53 1.90 0.90 7.30
CA VAL A 53 0.50 0.46 7.15
C VAL A 53 0.43 -1.00 6.71
N LEU A 54 1.28 -1.41 5.77
CA LEU A 54 1.33 -2.79 5.30
C LEU A 54 1.78 -3.76 6.40
N ALA A 55 2.81 -3.41 7.17
CA ALA A 55 3.27 -4.21 8.31
C ALA A 55 2.16 -4.39 9.36
N PHE A 56 1.41 -3.32 9.66
CA PHE A 56 0.28 -3.39 10.58
C PHE A 56 -0.84 -4.30 10.06
N ARG A 57 -1.20 -4.19 8.78
CA ARG A 57 -2.23 -5.03 8.15
C ARG A 57 -1.83 -6.50 8.12
N LEU A 58 -0.56 -6.79 7.86
CA LEU A 58 -0.03 -8.16 7.89
C LEU A 58 -0.21 -8.77 9.30
N GLY A 59 0.23 -8.06 10.33
CA GLY A 59 0.07 -8.54 11.71
C GLY A 59 -1.38 -8.65 12.18
N TYR A 60 -2.33 -7.95 11.54
CA TYR A 60 -3.76 -8.16 11.78
C TYR A 60 -4.26 -9.43 11.08
N ALA A 61 -3.93 -9.59 9.79
CA ALA A 61 -4.30 -10.77 9.01
C ALA A 61 -3.75 -12.07 9.62
N ASP A 62 -2.51 -12.06 10.10
CA ASP A 62 -1.90 -13.22 10.78
C ASP A 62 -2.69 -13.62 12.03
N ARG A 63 -3.15 -12.64 12.82
CA ARG A 63 -3.96 -12.89 14.03
C ARG A 63 -5.34 -13.43 13.69
N GLU A 64 -5.98 -12.88 12.66
CA GLU A 64 -7.30 -13.34 12.20
C GLU A 64 -7.23 -14.79 11.68
N LEU A 65 -6.17 -15.12 10.91
CA LEU A 65 -5.93 -16.49 10.44
C LEU A 65 -5.73 -17.47 11.59
N LEU A 66 -4.96 -17.11 12.63
CA LEU A 66 -4.78 -17.95 13.82
C LEU A 66 -6.10 -18.19 14.55
N ALA A 67 -6.92 -17.15 14.72
CA ALA A 67 -8.22 -17.26 15.39
C ALA A 67 -9.24 -18.13 14.62
N MET A 68 -9.10 -18.28 13.29
CA MET A 68 -9.94 -19.16 12.49
C MET A 68 -9.48 -20.62 12.48
N GLN A 69 -8.28 -20.92 12.99
CA GLN A 69 -7.73 -22.28 13.07
C GLN A 69 -8.01 -22.96 14.43
N GLU A 70 -8.54 -22.21 15.41
CA GLU A 70 -9.03 -22.70 16.71
C GLU A 70 -10.53 -23.01 16.67
#